data_AF-A0A524RS31-F1
#
_entry.id   AF-A0A524RS31-F1
#
_cell.length_a   1.000
_cell.length_b   1.000
_cell.length_c   1.000
_cell.angle_alpha   90.00
_cell.angle_beta   90.00
_cell.angle_gamma   90.00
#
_symmetry.space_group_name_H-M   'P 1'
#
loop_
_entity.id
_entity.type
_entity.pdbx_description
1 polymer ?
#
loop_
_entity_poly.entity_id
_entity_poly.type
_entity_poly.pdbx_seq_one_letter_code
_entity_poly.pdbx_strand_id
1 'polypeptide(L)'
;MAQQHTQGLMEFRWDQNRDYCKLPYLLSNRAPLQRSDWTLLLPRTLRHGPIHELLIGLPPRFDGDLQASKVRLAYCKTGRNLSPSRCAEPIDALIEPGEQTRSLRITIANGSLDPERTAAVLIDGALNPWLMSMVQINALARSRQGSEALPHYLGSWVMDFGN
;
A
#
# COMPACT_ATOMS: atom_id res chain seq x y z
N MET A 1 -7.72 1.14 -31.49
CA MET A 1 -6.38 1.75 -31.61
C MET A 1 -6.40 3.07 -30.84
N ALA A 2 -5.24 3.48 -30.33
CA ALA A 2 -4.94 4.75 -29.67
C ALA A 2 -5.31 4.85 -28.17
N GLN A 3 -4.46 5.35 -27.28
CA GLN A 3 -3.08 5.84 -27.40
C GLN A 3 -2.51 5.89 -25.97
N GLN A 4 -1.30 5.37 -25.77
CA GLN A 4 -0.49 5.67 -24.59
C GLN A 4 -0.09 7.14 -24.66
N HIS A 5 -0.57 7.97 -23.74
CA HIS A 5 0.01 9.28 -23.48
C HIS A 5 0.05 9.55 -21.99
N THR A 6 1.20 9.26 -21.37
CA THR A 6 1.74 10.17 -20.36
C THR A 6 3.27 10.06 -20.39
N GLN A 7 3.87 10.72 -21.39
CA GLN A 7 5.26 11.14 -21.29
C GLN A 7 5.29 12.59 -20.84
N GLY A 8 6.03 12.89 -19.76
CA GLY A 8 6.66 14.19 -19.61
C GLY A 8 6.04 15.24 -18.67
N LEU A 9 5.31 14.86 -17.61
CA LEU A 9 5.25 15.75 -16.45
C LEU A 9 6.29 15.26 -15.44
N MET A 10 7.18 16.15 -14.99
CA MET A 10 7.98 15.93 -13.79
C MET A 10 7.00 15.52 -12.67
N GLU A 11 6.95 14.23 -12.34
CA GLU A 11 6.12 13.74 -11.25
C GLU A 11 6.54 14.51 -10.00
N PHE A 12 5.59 15.19 -9.36
CA PHE A 12 5.86 16.00 -8.18
C PHE A 12 6.34 15.07 -7.06
N ARG A 13 7.64 15.12 -6.74
CA ARG A 13 8.27 14.29 -5.69
C ARG A 13 8.33 15.11 -4.41
N TRP A 14 7.60 14.69 -3.38
CA TRP A 14 7.73 15.29 -2.05
C TRP A 14 9.07 14.96 -1.37
N ASP A 15 9.74 13.88 -1.79
CA ASP A 15 11.04 13.46 -1.30
C ASP A 15 12.00 13.10 -2.46
N GLN A 16 13.22 13.63 -2.41
CA GLN A 16 14.26 13.45 -3.45
C GLN A 16 15.16 12.22 -3.19
N ASN A 17 14.73 11.30 -2.34
CA ASN A 17 15.54 10.13 -2.01
C ASN A 17 15.84 9.27 -3.27
N ARG A 18 17.12 8.89 -3.43
CA ARG A 18 17.63 8.11 -4.58
C ARG A 18 17.00 6.72 -4.63
N ASP A 19 16.56 6.21 -3.49
CA ASP A 19 15.95 4.89 -3.31
C ASP A 19 14.42 4.90 -3.41
N TYR A 20 13.82 5.99 -3.93
CA TYR A 20 12.38 6.07 -4.12
C TYR A 20 11.85 4.97 -5.05
N CYS A 21 10.96 4.13 -4.51
CA CYS A 21 10.22 3.13 -5.26
C CYS A 21 8.72 3.43 -5.25
N LYS A 22 8.11 3.61 -6.42
CA LYS A 22 6.66 3.84 -6.58
C LYS A 22 5.92 2.51 -6.53
N LEU A 23 5.02 2.37 -5.56
CA LEU A 23 4.18 1.19 -5.42
C LEU A 23 2.82 1.41 -6.10
N PRO A 24 2.29 0.41 -6.84
CA PRO A 24 1.01 0.53 -7.50
C PRO A 24 -0.16 0.42 -6.51
N TYR A 25 -1.28 1.04 -6.84
CA TYR A 25 -2.50 1.00 -6.03
C TYR A 25 -3.75 1.00 -6.92
N LEU A 26 -4.89 0.61 -6.35
CA LEU A 26 -6.21 0.71 -6.96
C LEU A 26 -7.17 1.32 -5.93
N LEU A 27 -8.11 2.13 -6.42
CA LEU A 27 -9.18 2.74 -5.63
C LEU A 27 -10.52 2.34 -6.26
N SER A 28 -11.49 1.91 -5.47
CA SER A 28 -12.85 1.66 -5.99
C SER A 28 -13.60 2.95 -6.31
N ASN A 29 -13.26 4.05 -5.62
CA ASN A 29 -13.81 5.38 -5.86
C ASN A 29 -12.73 6.47 -5.64
N ARG A 30 -12.70 7.50 -6.50
CA ARG A 30 -11.80 8.66 -6.38
C ARG A 30 -12.49 9.94 -5.90
N ALA A 31 -13.82 9.96 -5.87
CA ALA A 31 -14.58 11.16 -5.53
C ALA A 31 -14.26 11.65 -4.10
N PRO A 32 -14.13 12.97 -3.88
CA PRO A 32 -13.85 13.54 -2.57
C PRO A 32 -14.94 13.19 -1.54
N LEU A 33 -14.54 12.98 -0.29
CA LEU A 33 -15.45 12.62 0.82
C LEU A 33 -16.31 11.38 0.61
N GLN A 34 -16.03 10.58 -0.43
CA GLN A 34 -16.69 9.30 -0.64
C GLN A 34 -15.86 8.17 -0.03
N ARG A 35 -16.54 7.10 0.40
CA ARG A 35 -15.86 5.88 0.83
C ARG A 35 -15.30 5.15 -0.38
N SER A 36 -14.12 4.59 -0.22
CA SER A 36 -13.39 3.87 -1.26
C SER A 36 -12.65 2.69 -0.63
N ASP A 37 -12.59 1.60 -1.38
CA ASP A 37 -11.79 0.44 -1.03
C ASP A 37 -10.42 0.65 -1.68
N TRP A 38 -9.38 0.64 -0.85
CA TRP A 38 -8.03 0.86 -1.31
C TRP A 38 -7.29 -0.48 -1.38
N THR A 39 -6.74 -0.76 -2.55
CA THR A 39 -5.86 -1.91 -2.77
C THR A 39 -4.44 -1.38 -2.96
N LEU A 40 -3.63 -1.50 -1.92
CA LEU A 40 -2.24 -1.05 -1.92
C LEU A 40 -1.34 -2.24 -2.28
N LEU A 41 -0.93 -2.31 -3.54
CA LEU A 41 -0.22 -3.48 -4.07
C LEU A 41 1.25 -3.48 -3.63
N LEU A 42 1.75 -4.68 -3.34
CA LEU A 42 3.14 -5.00 -3.02
C LEU A 42 3.64 -6.01 -4.06
N PRO A 43 4.10 -5.54 -5.23
CA PRO A 43 4.58 -6.41 -6.31
C PRO A 43 5.79 -7.22 -5.86
N ARG A 44 5.83 -8.50 -6.25
CA ARG A 44 6.97 -9.37 -5.94
C ARG A 44 8.31 -8.82 -6.41
N THR A 45 8.32 -8.18 -7.58
CA THR A 45 9.53 -7.65 -8.24
C THR A 45 10.16 -6.49 -7.49
N LEU A 46 9.42 -5.85 -6.58
CA LEU A 46 9.87 -4.70 -5.79
C LEU A 46 10.23 -5.09 -4.35
N ARG A 47 10.21 -6.39 -4.03
CA ARG A 47 10.59 -6.90 -2.70
C ARG A 47 11.97 -7.54 -2.80
N HIS A 48 12.94 -6.96 -2.10
CA HIS A 48 14.34 -7.42 -2.13
C HIS A 48 14.69 -8.47 -1.06
N GLY A 49 13.68 -9.06 -0.40
CA GLY A 49 13.89 -10.07 0.64
C GLY A 49 12.58 -10.54 1.29
N PRO A 50 12.67 -11.49 2.24
CA PRO A 50 11.52 -11.89 3.03
C PRO A 50 10.98 -10.69 3.80
N ILE A 51 9.65 -10.55 3.86
CA ILE A 51 8.97 -9.54 4.65
C ILE A 51 8.21 -10.27 5.74
N HIS A 52 8.57 -10.04 6.99
CA HIS A 52 7.90 -10.60 8.17
C HIS A 52 6.94 -9.59 8.81
N GLU A 53 7.25 -8.30 8.68
CA GLU A 53 6.43 -7.21 9.19
C GLU A 53 6.43 -6.05 8.19
N LEU A 54 5.27 -5.41 8.05
CA LEU A 54 5.07 -4.18 7.30
C LEU A 54 4.69 -3.05 8.26
N LEU A 55 5.31 -1.90 8.10
CA LEU A 55 4.92 -0.66 8.76
C LEU A 55 4.43 0.32 7.70
N ILE A 56 3.22 0.82 7.89
CA ILE A 56 2.55 1.69 6.92
C ILE A 56 2.29 3.03 7.60
N GLY A 57 2.84 4.10 7.02
CA GLY A 57 2.60 5.48 7.50
C GLY A 57 1.41 6.11 6.77
N LEU A 58 0.37 6.46 7.51
CA LEU A 58 -0.82 7.14 6.98
C LEU A 58 -0.63 8.66 7.04
N PRO A 59 -1.14 9.43 6.07
CA PRO A 59 -0.94 10.87 6.03
C PRO A 59 -1.72 11.58 7.16
N PRO A 60 -1.27 12.77 7.60
CA PRO A 60 -1.86 13.50 8.73
C PRO A 60 -3.33 13.90 8.56
N ARG A 61 -3.79 14.14 7.34
CA ARG A 61 -5.18 14.53 7.04
C ARG A 61 -6.08 13.32 6.77
N PHE A 62 -5.60 12.11 7.02
CA PHE A 62 -6.44 10.93 7.01
C PHE A 62 -7.29 10.93 8.29
N ASP A 63 -8.42 11.61 8.21
CA ASP A 63 -9.43 11.68 9.28
C ASP A 63 -10.43 10.51 9.20
N GLY A 64 -10.06 9.47 8.45
CA GLY A 64 -10.77 8.21 8.45
C GLY A 64 -10.33 7.41 9.64
N ASP A 65 -11.26 7.08 10.52
CA ASP A 65 -11.20 6.03 11.53
C ASP A 65 -10.78 4.69 10.90
N LEU A 66 -9.49 4.60 10.58
CA LEU A 66 -8.84 3.49 9.92
C LEU A 66 -8.53 2.47 11.00
N GLN A 67 -9.60 1.83 11.44
CA GLN A 67 -9.53 0.76 12.41
C GLN A 67 -8.75 -0.40 11.80
N ALA A 68 -7.90 -1.03 12.60
CA ALA A 68 -7.18 -2.25 12.23
C ALA A 68 -8.13 -3.34 11.68
N SER A 69 -9.39 -3.36 12.13
CA SER A 69 -10.46 -4.25 11.67
C SER A 69 -10.84 -4.11 10.18
N LYS A 70 -10.58 -2.95 9.56
CA LYS A 70 -10.86 -2.68 8.14
C LYS A 70 -9.68 -2.97 7.23
N VAL A 71 -8.54 -3.34 7.81
CA VAL A 71 -7.30 -3.60 7.10
C VAL A 71 -7.13 -5.10 7.01
N ARG A 72 -6.79 -5.60 5.83
CA ARG A 72 -6.52 -7.02 5.59
C ARG A 72 -5.35 -7.17 4.65
N LEU A 73 -4.65 -8.29 4.75
CA LEU A 73 -3.54 -8.63 3.88
C LEU A 73 -3.98 -9.80 2.98
N ALA A 74 -3.70 -9.73 1.69
CA ALA A 74 -4.10 -10.76 0.74
C ALA A 74 -3.08 -10.94 -0.38
N TYR A 75 -2.94 -12.16 -0.91
CA TYR A 75 -2.26 -12.39 -2.17
C TYR A 75 -3.16 -12.03 -3.35
N CYS A 76 -2.53 -11.44 -4.37
CA CYS A 76 -3.18 -11.05 -5.60
C CYS A 76 -2.81 -12.02 -6.72
N LYS A 77 -3.80 -12.38 -7.51
CA LYS A 77 -3.58 -13.05 -8.79
C LYS A 77 -3.47 -11.97 -9.86
N THR A 78 -2.28 -11.85 -10.46
CA THR A 78 -2.08 -10.98 -11.61
C THR A 78 -2.88 -11.56 -12.79
N GLY A 79 -3.92 -10.85 -13.23
CA GLY A 79 -4.70 -11.26 -14.40
C GLY A 79 -3.82 -11.24 -15.65
N ARG A 80 -3.85 -12.32 -16.44
CA ARG A 80 -3.18 -12.37 -17.75
C ARG A 80 -4.19 -11.89 -18.80
N ASN A 81 -4.11 -10.61 -19.16
CA ASN A 81 -4.99 -9.91 -20.10
C ASN A 81 -6.50 -9.86 -19.70
N LEU A 82 -7.09 -8.67 -19.78
CA LEU A 82 -8.53 -8.34 -19.62
C LEU A 82 -9.20 -8.65 -18.26
N SER A 83 -8.59 -9.43 -17.36
CA SER A 83 -9.13 -9.65 -16.00
C SER A 83 -8.52 -8.67 -15.00
N PRO A 84 -9.32 -7.93 -14.21
CA PRO A 84 -8.79 -7.09 -13.14
C PRO A 84 -8.03 -7.95 -12.12
N SER A 85 -6.90 -7.43 -11.64
CA SER A 85 -6.14 -8.02 -10.53
C SER A 85 -7.07 -8.24 -9.35
N ARG A 86 -7.32 -9.50 -8.96
CA ARG A 86 -8.13 -9.82 -7.77
C ARG A 86 -7.21 -10.23 -6.64
N CYS A 87 -7.31 -9.52 -5.52
CA CYS A 87 -6.66 -9.85 -4.26
C CYS A 87 -7.71 -10.48 -3.36
N ALA A 88 -7.71 -11.82 -3.28
CA ALA A 88 -8.79 -12.57 -2.65
C ALA A 88 -8.31 -13.72 -1.76
N GLU A 89 -7.03 -14.08 -1.85
CA GLU A 89 -6.48 -15.13 -1.00
C GLU A 89 -5.91 -14.49 0.27
N PRO A 90 -6.58 -14.65 1.43
CA PRO A 90 -6.17 -13.97 2.65
C PRO A 90 -4.78 -14.43 3.12
N ILE A 91 -4.06 -13.50 3.75
CA ILE A 91 -2.81 -13.77 4.43
C ILE A 91 -3.04 -13.51 5.91
N ASP A 92 -2.80 -14.53 6.74
CA ASP A 92 -2.92 -14.39 8.18
C ASP A 92 -1.87 -13.40 8.70
N ALA A 93 -2.35 -12.30 9.26
CA ALA A 93 -1.53 -11.25 9.81
C ALA A 93 -2.19 -10.61 11.04
N LEU A 94 -1.38 -10.28 12.03
CA LEU A 94 -1.76 -9.44 13.15
C LEU A 94 -1.62 -7.98 12.73
N ILE A 95 -2.68 -7.20 12.91
CA ILE A 95 -2.72 -5.78 12.52
C ILE A 95 -2.95 -4.95 13.77
N GLU A 96 -2.00 -4.08 14.05
CA GLU A 96 -1.98 -3.25 15.25
C GLU A 96 -1.72 -1.79 14.88
N PRO A 97 -2.16 -0.84 15.74
CA PRO A 97 -1.62 0.51 15.68
C PRO A 97 -0.09 0.46 15.76
N GLY A 98 0.59 1.19 14.89
CA GLY A 98 2.05 1.27 14.93
C GLY A 98 2.54 2.22 16.05
N GLU A 99 3.84 2.19 16.31
CA GLU A 99 4.48 3.01 17.34
C GLU A 99 4.42 4.52 17.05
N GLN A 100 4.32 4.90 15.77
CA GLN A 100 4.11 6.29 15.39
C GLN A 100 2.63 6.62 15.26
N THR A 101 2.24 7.83 15.64
CA THR A 101 0.89 8.34 15.43
C THR A 101 0.51 8.19 13.95
N ARG A 102 -0.66 7.59 13.67
CA ARG A 102 -1.15 7.32 12.30
C ARG A 102 -0.28 6.34 11.52
N SER A 103 0.29 5.35 12.19
CA SER A 103 0.91 4.21 11.53
C SER A 103 0.17 2.91 11.83
N LEU A 104 0.30 1.94 10.93
CA LEU A 104 -0.13 0.57 11.16
C LEU A 104 1.08 -0.35 11.15
N ARG A 105 1.05 -1.33 12.04
CA ARG A 105 1.95 -2.48 12.04
C ARG A 105 1.17 -3.70 11.58
N ILE A 106 1.71 -4.42 10.60
CA ILE A 106 1.14 -5.66 10.07
C ILE A 106 2.22 -6.74 10.21
N THR A 107 2.03 -7.67 11.13
CA THR A 107 2.96 -8.77 11.41
C THR A 107 2.40 -10.06 10.83
N ILE A 108 3.17 -10.74 9.99
CA ILE A 108 2.70 -11.94 9.27
C ILE A 108 2.79 -13.15 10.19
N ALA A 109 1.69 -13.89 10.34
CA ALA A 109 1.61 -14.99 11.30
C ALA A 109 2.46 -16.20 10.86
N ASN A 110 2.45 -16.52 9.57
CA ASN A 110 3.05 -17.75 9.04
C ASN A 110 4.51 -17.55 8.55
N GLY A 111 5.27 -16.67 9.22
CA GLY A 111 6.65 -16.36 8.84
C GLY A 111 6.73 -15.10 8.02
N SER A 112 6.84 -15.22 6.69
CA SER A 112 7.00 -14.09 5.77
C SER A 112 6.03 -14.13 4.60
N LEU A 113 5.91 -13.02 3.87
CA LEU A 113 5.28 -13.02 2.55
C LEU A 113 6.02 -14.00 1.64
N ASP A 114 5.24 -14.70 0.82
CA ASP A 114 5.76 -15.53 -0.26
C ASP A 114 6.49 -14.64 -1.28
N PRO A 115 7.80 -14.86 -1.52
CA PRO A 115 8.60 -14.04 -2.40
C PRO A 115 8.08 -14.08 -3.85
N GLU A 116 7.42 -15.15 -4.28
CA GLU A 116 6.99 -15.35 -5.66
C GLU A 116 5.61 -14.74 -5.99
N ARG A 117 4.91 -14.21 -4.98
CA ARG A 117 3.51 -13.79 -5.12
C ARG A 117 3.29 -12.33 -4.79
N THR A 118 2.62 -11.58 -5.67
CA THR A 118 2.18 -10.23 -5.34
C THR A 118 1.22 -10.26 -4.16
N ALA A 119 1.46 -9.42 -3.16
CA ALA A 119 0.56 -9.22 -2.03
C ALA A 119 -0.09 -7.84 -2.13
N ALA A 120 -1.11 -7.58 -1.33
CA ALA A 120 -1.69 -6.27 -1.17
C ALA A 120 -2.22 -6.06 0.25
N VAL A 121 -2.14 -4.81 0.69
CA VAL A 121 -2.85 -4.32 1.85
C VAL A 121 -4.18 -3.78 1.34
N LEU A 122 -5.26 -4.38 1.83
CA LEU A 122 -6.64 -4.01 1.51
C LEU A 122 -7.19 -3.18 2.65
N ILE A 123 -7.77 -2.04 2.33
CA ILE A 123 -8.39 -1.14 3.29
C ILE A 123 -9.83 -0.92 2.83
N ASP A 124 -10.77 -1.44 3.62
CA ASP A 124 -12.19 -1.43 3.27
C ASP A 124 -12.86 -0.12 3.74
N GLY A 125 -13.57 0.54 2.81
CA GLY A 125 -14.41 1.71 3.12
C GLY A 125 -13.68 2.91 3.74
N ALA A 126 -12.44 3.16 3.30
CA ALA A 126 -11.63 4.30 3.69
C ALA A 126 -12.25 5.61 3.16
N LEU A 127 -12.24 6.68 3.96
CA LEU A 127 -12.81 7.97 3.52
C LEU A 127 -11.80 8.72 2.65
N ASN A 128 -12.19 9.05 1.42
CA ASN A 128 -11.35 9.84 0.53
C ASN A 128 -11.17 11.28 1.08
N PRO A 129 -9.99 11.88 0.90
CA PRO A 129 -9.73 13.24 1.35
C PRO A 129 -10.69 14.26 0.70
N TRP A 130 -11.01 15.33 1.43
CA TRP A 130 -11.92 16.39 0.95
C TRP A 130 -11.33 17.24 -0.18
N LEU A 131 -10.04 17.56 -0.09
CA LEU A 131 -9.32 18.31 -1.11
C LEU A 131 -8.72 17.31 -2.11
N MET A 132 -8.79 17.63 -3.41
CA MET A 132 -8.12 16.88 -4.48
C MET A 132 -6.60 17.02 -4.31
N SER A 133 -6.05 16.19 -3.43
CA SER A 133 -4.63 16.18 -3.10
C SER A 133 -4.08 14.79 -3.31
N MET A 134 -2.91 14.71 -3.93
CA MET A 134 -2.10 13.50 -3.90
C MET A 134 -1.76 13.16 -2.45
N VAL A 135 -1.93 11.90 -2.09
CA VAL A 135 -1.58 11.34 -0.78
C VAL A 135 -0.42 10.39 -0.97
N GLN A 136 0.63 10.56 -0.17
CA GLN A 136 1.72 9.60 -0.08
C GLN A 136 1.56 8.73 1.16
N ILE A 137 1.60 7.41 0.98
CA ILE A 137 1.68 6.40 2.04
C ILE A 137 3.00 5.68 1.89
N ASN A 138 3.82 5.72 2.93
CA ASN A 138 5.11 5.04 2.94
C ASN A 138 4.94 3.60 3.44
N ALA A 139 5.60 2.67 2.78
CA ALA A 139 5.73 1.28 3.19
C ALA A 139 7.17 1.03 3.66
N LEU A 140 7.30 0.52 4.87
CA LEU A 140 8.55 0.00 5.41
C LEU A 140 8.37 -1.50 5.67
N ALA A 141 9.46 -2.26 5.56
CA ALA A 141 9.46 -3.69 5.79
C ALA A 141 10.54 -4.08 6.80
N ARG A 142 10.25 -5.09 7.64
CA ARG A 142 11.27 -5.79 8.41
C ARG A 142 11.45 -7.20 7.87
N SER A 143 12.70 -7.56 7.62
CA SER A 143 13.09 -8.85 7.04
C SER A 143 13.46 -9.92 8.05
N ARG A 144 13.26 -9.67 9.35
CA ARG A 144 13.46 -10.66 10.42
C ARG A 144 12.32 -10.56 11.43
N GLN A 145 11.94 -11.68 12.01
CA GLN A 145 11.02 -11.69 13.16
C GLN A 145 11.72 -11.11 14.40
N GLY A 146 11.01 -10.25 15.13
CA GLY A 146 11.53 -9.55 16.32
C GLY A 146 11.73 -8.05 16.07
N SER A 147 11.48 -7.26 17.10
CA SER A 147 11.48 -5.78 17.08
C SER A 147 12.87 -5.13 16.96
N GLU A 148 13.94 -5.93 16.97
CA GLU A 148 15.33 -5.44 16.94
C GLU A 148 15.82 -5.03 15.55
N ALA A 149 15.22 -5.56 14.47
CA ALA A 149 15.62 -5.19 13.12
C ALA A 149 15.04 -3.82 12.73
N LEU A 150 15.92 -2.90 12.31
CA LEU A 150 15.48 -1.62 11.77
C LEU A 150 14.66 -1.86 10.49
N PRO A 151 13.46 -1.26 10.37
CA PRO A 151 12.67 -1.37 9.16
C PRO A 151 13.36 -0.64 8.02
N HIS A 152 13.41 -1.27 6.84
CA HIS A 152 13.93 -0.65 5.63
C HIS A 152 12.79 -0.13 4.76
N TYR A 153 13.10 0.88 3.94
CA TYR A 153 12.13 1.48 3.05
C TYR A 153 11.84 0.55 1.86
N LEU A 154 10.56 0.21 1.68
CA LEU A 154 10.11 -0.64 0.59
C LEU A 154 9.61 0.19 -0.60
N GLY A 155 8.98 1.33 -0.33
CA GLY A 155 8.40 2.18 -1.37
C GLY A 155 7.27 3.04 -0.85
N SER A 156 6.61 3.75 -1.76
CA SER A 156 5.48 4.62 -1.45
C SER A 156 4.34 4.45 -2.43
N TRP A 157 3.11 4.41 -1.92
CA TRP A 157 1.90 4.60 -2.72
C TRP A 157 1.59 6.09 -2.79
N VAL A 158 1.73 6.69 -3.97
CA VAL A 158 1.31 8.07 -4.24
C VAL A 158 -0.07 8.03 -4.89
N MET A 159 -1.09 8.09 -4.05
CA MET A 159 -2.49 8.01 -4.45
C MET A 159 -2.99 9.34 -4.94
N ASP A 160 -3.58 9.33 -6.13
CA ASP A 160 -4.23 10.49 -6.72
C ASP A 160 -5.76 10.29 -6.70
N PHE A 161 -6.42 11.27 -6.10
CA PHE A 161 -7.88 11.38 -6.02
C PHE A 161 -8.42 12.43 -7.01
N GLY A 162 -7.53 13.05 -7.80
CA GLY A 162 -7.84 13.85 -8.97
C GLY A 162 -8.42 13.00 -10.10
N ASN A 163 -9.27 13.62 -10.91
CA ASN A 163 -10.08 13.00 -11.95
C ASN A 163 -9.24 12.48 -13.13
#